data_AF-A0A377GKY1-F1
#
_entry.id   AF-A0A377GKY1-F1
#
_cell.length_a   1.000
_cell.length_b   1.000
_cell.length_c   1.000
_cell.angle_alpha   90.00
_cell.angle_beta   90.00
_cell.angle_gamma   90.00
#
_symmetry.space_group_name_H-M   'P 1'
#
loop_
_entity.id
_entity.type
_entity.pdbx_description
1 polymer ?
#
loop_
_entity_poly.entity_id
_entity_poly.type
_entity_poly.pdbx_seq_one_letter_code
_entity_poly.pdbx_strand_id
1 'polypeptide(L)'
;MVQLFTDVGPMLIQYREALREGRHTMMQDKIAELKMYSGQIIHKKQAKTLYKTLAYMATFINYADVIQRIENQQYFDILLDFYGMEMDEELSFWFEFGNTPGQMRLKQPLQEYTPEIWEKFRMAQKKHLTKTNKTHLFNLDQLDIYHPPANQLYPVQIQMGGKLENEAVDRINIDALGRIRFAQHHGFYILPGGGMIEITNAAKIDDLERKMLEEHLEEEHANLYIKAAELYEQLNPDDFAAALIKACSSKQAQSLSSELRSWLQKQVSTKQSNAICLQKIVTELDRQIEVAKKNMHGFSEKYTQEEHVENLHMLKSLIELRAIVQVQPFELTPLFAAAFEYIKRHTICVDIQQYLDTRVLGGSQLSHSFIMRGVPLEDWFSAKFNGIGGEFGDDISGSAIAHMTLLEALSKFRKIKFSHILIALAAYEECLDNGTLRVENIWSEVQFEHARQIMLAEASKFLTM
;
A
#
# COMPACT_ATOMS: atom_id res chain seq x y z
N MET A 1 -18.73 12.92 12.35
CA MET A 1 -17.88 11.81 12.79
C MET A 1 -18.47 10.52 12.25
N VAL A 2 -17.98 10.08 11.10
CA VAL A 2 -18.44 8.83 10.48
C VAL A 2 -17.48 7.74 10.93
N GLN A 3 -17.92 6.89 11.88
CA GLN A 3 -17.20 5.65 12.16
C GLN A 3 -17.59 4.65 11.08
N LEU A 4 -16.77 4.53 10.03
CA LEU A 4 -16.97 3.51 9.01
C LEU A 4 -16.33 2.20 9.48
N PHE A 5 -16.99 1.08 9.19
CA PHE A 5 -16.43 -0.28 9.40
C PHE A 5 -16.37 -0.80 10.84
N THR A 6 -17.11 -0.20 11.78
CA THR A 6 -17.21 -0.68 13.18
C THR A 6 -17.64 -2.14 13.30
N ASP A 7 -18.44 -2.63 12.34
CA ASP A 7 -19.07 -3.95 12.41
C ASP A 7 -18.20 -5.05 11.80
N VAL A 8 -17.23 -4.70 10.94
CA VAL A 8 -16.37 -5.69 10.25
C VAL A 8 -15.40 -6.34 11.23
N GLY A 9 -14.70 -5.54 12.05
CA GLY A 9 -13.71 -6.04 13.01
C GLY A 9 -14.25 -7.14 13.94
N PRO A 10 -15.34 -6.87 14.68
CA PRO A 10 -15.98 -7.87 15.55
C PRO A 10 -16.41 -9.14 14.80
N MET A 11 -16.94 -9.01 13.58
CA MET A 11 -17.34 -10.16 12.75
C MET A 11 -16.15 -11.05 12.38
N LEU A 12 -15.00 -10.47 12.02
CA LEU A 12 -13.79 -11.23 11.68
C LEU A 12 -13.20 -11.95 12.90
N ILE A 13 -13.17 -11.29 14.06
CA ILE A 13 -12.71 -11.88 15.32
C ILE A 13 -13.60 -13.07 15.70
N GLN A 14 -14.93 -12.88 15.66
CA GLN A 14 -15.88 -13.96 15.94
C GLN A 14 -15.67 -15.16 15.01
N TYR A 15 -15.42 -14.91 13.71
CA TYR A 15 -15.14 -15.99 12.75
C TYR A 15 -13.85 -16.74 13.09
N ARG A 16 -12.78 -16.03 13.45
CA ARG A 16 -11.49 -16.63 13.84
C ARG A 16 -11.63 -17.55 15.05
N GLU A 17 -12.34 -17.06 16.07
CA GLU A 17 -12.49 -17.76 17.36
C GLU A 17 -13.49 -18.92 17.30
N ALA A 18 -14.37 -18.95 16.29
CA ALA A 18 -15.32 -20.02 16.11
C ALA A 18 -14.64 -21.34 15.73
N LEU A 19 -15.17 -22.47 16.21
CA LEU A 19 -14.81 -23.81 15.74
C LEU A 19 -15.22 -24.01 14.27
N ARG A 20 -14.70 -25.05 13.63
CA ARG A 20 -14.98 -25.37 12.20
C ARG A 20 -16.47 -25.35 11.84
N GLU A 21 -17.33 -25.98 12.66
CA GLU A 21 -18.78 -25.98 12.44
C GLU A 21 -19.42 -24.59 12.57
N GLY A 22 -18.94 -23.79 13.53
CA GLY A 22 -19.38 -22.41 13.72
C GLY A 22 -19.01 -21.54 12.51
N ARG A 23 -17.78 -21.65 12.02
CA ARG A 23 -17.33 -20.96 10.81
C ARG A 23 -18.14 -21.36 9.57
N HIS A 24 -18.42 -22.65 9.42
CA HIS A 24 -19.27 -23.16 8.34
C HIS A 24 -20.66 -22.50 8.40
N THR A 25 -21.29 -22.47 9.58
CA THR A 25 -22.60 -21.84 9.79
C THR A 25 -22.58 -20.35 9.44
N MET A 26 -21.58 -19.62 9.94
CA MET A 26 -21.43 -18.19 9.63
C MET A 26 -21.29 -17.93 8.12
N MET A 27 -20.56 -18.77 7.39
CA MET A 27 -20.43 -18.65 5.94
C MET A 27 -21.75 -18.97 5.22
N GLN A 28 -22.52 -19.97 5.69
CA GLN A 28 -23.86 -20.26 5.16
C GLN A 28 -24.80 -19.08 5.35
N ASP A 29 -24.80 -18.45 6.52
CA ASP A 29 -25.61 -17.27 6.81
C ASP A 29 -25.25 -16.12 5.87
N LYS A 30 -23.94 -15.88 5.65
CA LYS A 30 -23.46 -14.86 4.71
C LYS A 30 -23.86 -15.14 3.27
N ILE A 31 -23.86 -16.41 2.84
CA ILE A 31 -24.35 -16.81 1.52
C ILE A 31 -25.86 -16.61 1.40
N ALA A 32 -26.64 -16.96 2.43
CA ALA A 32 -28.08 -16.77 2.45
C ALA A 32 -28.42 -15.27 2.37
N GLU A 33 -27.74 -14.44 3.16
CA GLU A 33 -27.85 -12.98 3.12
C GLU A 33 -27.57 -12.44 1.71
N LEU A 34 -26.46 -12.87 1.10
CA LEU A 34 -26.06 -12.43 -0.25
C LEU A 34 -27.06 -12.87 -1.33
N LYS A 35 -27.74 -14.00 -1.15
CA LYS A 35 -28.78 -14.49 -2.07
C LYS A 35 -30.04 -13.62 -2.06
N MET A 36 -30.35 -12.99 -0.92
CA MET A 36 -31.58 -12.20 -0.73
C MET A 36 -31.51 -10.80 -1.35
N TYR A 37 -30.33 -10.25 -1.55
CA TYR A 37 -30.19 -8.90 -2.11
C TYR A 37 -30.51 -8.85 -3.62
N SER A 38 -31.42 -7.95 -4.00
CA SER A 38 -31.68 -7.57 -5.38
C SER A 38 -30.83 -6.38 -5.79
N GLY A 39 -30.35 -6.34 -7.04
CA GLY A 39 -29.64 -5.19 -7.59
C GLY A 39 -30.53 -3.98 -7.88
N GLN A 40 -31.85 -4.12 -7.76
CA GLN A 40 -32.80 -3.03 -7.97
C GLN A 40 -32.74 -2.03 -6.82
N ILE A 41 -32.49 -0.76 -7.15
CA ILE A 41 -32.45 0.33 -6.19
C ILE A 41 -33.33 1.49 -6.65
N ILE A 42 -33.93 2.17 -5.68
CA ILE A 42 -34.88 3.27 -5.87
C ILE A 42 -34.28 4.58 -5.32
N HIS A 43 -33.32 4.50 -4.39
CA HIS A 43 -32.70 5.69 -3.80
C HIS A 43 -31.26 5.45 -3.32
N LYS A 44 -30.49 6.54 -3.21
CA LYS A 44 -29.09 6.57 -2.76
C LYS A 44 -28.77 5.72 -1.53
N LYS A 45 -29.64 5.71 -0.51
CA LYS A 45 -29.40 4.93 0.72
C LYS A 45 -29.30 3.41 0.44
N GLN A 46 -30.05 2.89 -0.54
CA GLN A 46 -29.98 1.47 -0.92
C GLN A 46 -28.66 1.17 -1.63
N ALA A 47 -28.20 2.05 -2.53
CA ALA A 47 -26.89 1.91 -3.16
C ALA A 47 -25.77 1.83 -2.12
N LYS A 48 -25.74 2.77 -1.16
CA LYS A 48 -24.78 2.77 -0.04
C LYS A 48 -24.82 1.44 0.74
N THR A 49 -26.02 0.98 1.11
CA THR A 49 -26.19 -0.30 1.81
C THR A 49 -25.65 -1.48 1.01
N LEU A 50 -25.98 -1.59 -0.28
CA LEU A 50 -25.54 -2.71 -1.10
C LEU A 50 -24.02 -2.70 -1.36
N TYR A 51 -23.42 -1.53 -1.59
CA TYR A 51 -21.96 -1.40 -1.67
C TYR A 51 -21.28 -1.82 -0.37
N LYS A 52 -21.81 -1.37 0.78
CA LYS A 52 -21.32 -1.77 2.11
C LYS A 52 -21.37 -3.28 2.28
N THR A 53 -22.52 -3.91 2.00
CA THR A 53 -22.69 -5.35 2.09
C THR A 53 -21.70 -6.10 1.21
N LEU A 54 -21.57 -5.74 -0.07
CA LEU A 54 -20.64 -6.42 -0.98
C LEU A 54 -19.17 -6.26 -0.55
N ALA A 55 -18.76 -5.06 -0.13
CA ALA A 55 -17.40 -4.85 0.38
C ALA A 55 -17.13 -5.68 1.65
N TYR A 56 -18.10 -5.78 2.55
CA TYR A 56 -17.96 -6.55 3.79
C TYR A 56 -17.92 -8.04 3.51
N MET A 57 -18.70 -8.50 2.54
CA MET A 57 -18.68 -9.89 2.09
C MET A 57 -17.35 -10.24 1.42
N ALA A 58 -16.84 -9.39 0.53
CA ALA A 58 -15.50 -9.54 -0.04
C ALA A 58 -14.41 -9.62 1.04
N THR A 59 -14.53 -8.77 2.08
CA THR A 59 -13.65 -8.81 3.27
C THR A 59 -13.67 -10.18 3.91
N PHE A 60 -14.88 -10.64 4.25
CA PHE A 60 -15.11 -11.84 5.02
C PHE A 60 -14.61 -13.08 4.26
N ILE A 61 -14.85 -13.13 2.95
CA ILE A 61 -14.39 -14.21 2.08
C ILE A 61 -12.85 -14.25 1.96
N ASN A 62 -12.19 -13.10 1.84
CA ASN A 62 -10.73 -13.03 1.86
C ASN A 62 -10.15 -13.45 3.21
N TYR A 63 -10.77 -13.01 4.30
CA TYR A 63 -10.38 -13.41 5.64
C TYR A 63 -10.50 -14.92 5.87
N ALA A 64 -11.65 -15.49 5.49
CA ALA A 64 -11.90 -16.91 5.59
C ALA A 64 -10.88 -17.76 4.81
N ASP A 65 -10.49 -17.31 3.61
CA ASP A 65 -9.48 -17.98 2.77
C ASP A 65 -8.12 -18.06 3.47
N VAL A 66 -7.68 -16.96 4.10
CA VAL A 66 -6.40 -16.94 4.83
C VAL A 66 -6.41 -17.92 6.00
N ILE A 67 -7.47 -17.91 6.83
CA ILE A 67 -7.62 -18.86 7.94
C ILE A 67 -7.59 -20.30 7.41
N GLN A 68 -8.35 -20.59 6.34
CA GLN A 68 -8.40 -21.92 5.76
C GLN A 68 -7.02 -22.39 5.26
N ARG A 69 -6.25 -21.53 4.59
CA ARG A 69 -4.90 -21.87 4.11
C ARG A 69 -3.97 -22.23 5.26
N ILE A 70 -4.01 -21.47 6.35
CA ILE A 70 -3.20 -21.73 7.54
C ILE A 70 -3.56 -23.09 8.15
N GLU A 71 -4.85 -23.34 8.37
CA GLU A 71 -5.34 -24.59 8.99
C GLU A 71 -5.04 -25.83 8.15
N ASN A 72 -5.03 -25.70 6.83
CA ASN A 72 -4.78 -26.79 5.90
C ASN A 72 -3.34 -26.86 5.40
N GLN A 73 -2.40 -26.17 6.06
CA GLN A 73 -0.98 -26.21 5.72
C GLN A 73 -0.75 -25.86 4.22
N GLN A 74 -1.36 -24.77 3.78
CA GLN A 74 -1.18 -24.21 2.44
C GLN A 74 -0.34 -22.93 2.52
N TYR A 75 0.19 -22.48 1.39
CA TYR A 75 0.91 -21.23 1.33
C TYR A 75 -0.02 -20.05 1.57
N PHE A 76 0.41 -19.17 2.48
CA PHE A 76 -0.20 -17.89 2.77
C PHE A 76 0.85 -16.78 2.65
N ASP A 77 0.36 -15.55 2.46
CA ASP A 77 1.24 -14.40 2.29
C ASP A 77 1.88 -13.99 3.63
N ILE A 78 3.16 -13.60 3.57
CA ILE A 78 3.97 -13.08 4.67
C ILE A 78 4.76 -11.85 4.22
N LEU A 79 5.43 -11.16 5.15
CA LEU A 79 6.27 -10.01 4.78
C LEU A 79 7.45 -10.45 3.92
N LEU A 80 7.59 -9.77 2.79
CA LEU A 80 8.68 -9.97 1.85
C LEU A 80 10.05 -9.76 2.50
N ASP A 81 10.13 -8.90 3.54
CA ASP A 81 11.35 -8.64 4.31
C ASP A 81 11.93 -9.87 5.03
N PHE A 82 11.13 -10.92 5.24
CA PHE A 82 11.60 -12.18 5.82
C PHE A 82 11.62 -13.33 4.80
N TYR A 83 11.28 -13.07 3.54
CA TYR A 83 11.34 -14.09 2.50
C TYR A 83 12.80 -14.50 2.24
N GLY A 84 13.07 -15.80 2.25
CA GLY A 84 14.42 -16.33 2.06
C GLY A 84 15.33 -16.15 3.28
N MET A 85 14.76 -15.93 4.47
CA MET A 85 15.52 -16.06 5.71
C MET A 85 16.17 -17.45 5.81
N GLU A 86 17.38 -17.51 6.37
CA GLU A 86 18.07 -18.78 6.61
C GLU A 86 17.27 -19.63 7.61
N MET A 87 16.91 -20.85 7.20
CA MET A 87 16.20 -21.83 8.02
C MET A 87 17.13 -23.00 8.29
N ASP A 88 17.38 -23.31 9.56
CA ASP A 88 18.09 -24.54 9.93
C ASP A 88 17.21 -25.78 9.69
N GLU A 89 17.74 -26.98 9.95
CA GLU A 89 17.03 -28.25 9.71
C GLU A 89 15.71 -28.32 10.50
N GLU A 90 15.71 -27.81 11.73
CA GLU A 90 14.54 -27.82 12.58
C GLU A 90 13.50 -26.83 12.09
N LEU A 91 13.87 -25.57 11.82
CA LEU A 91 12.96 -24.58 11.24
C LEU A 91 12.42 -25.04 9.87
N SER A 92 13.23 -25.72 9.05
CA SER A 92 12.80 -26.27 7.76
C SER A 92 11.85 -27.48 7.90
N PHE A 93 11.81 -28.13 9.06
CA PHE A 93 10.80 -29.14 9.38
C PHE A 93 9.44 -28.49 9.67
N TRP A 94 9.44 -27.32 10.31
CA TRP A 94 8.24 -26.60 10.73
C TRP A 94 7.70 -25.60 9.69
N PHE A 95 8.56 -25.03 8.85
CA PHE A 95 8.22 -23.92 7.99
C PHE A 95 8.78 -24.09 6.59
N GLU A 96 8.17 -23.42 5.62
CA GLU A 96 8.59 -23.46 4.23
C GLU A 96 8.29 -22.16 3.52
N PHE A 97 9.28 -21.60 2.84
CA PHE A 97 9.04 -20.52 1.89
C PHE A 97 8.58 -21.08 0.55
N GLY A 98 7.60 -20.42 -0.07
CA GLY A 98 7.14 -20.79 -1.40
C GLY A 98 8.15 -20.39 -2.48
N ASN A 99 7.98 -20.91 -3.69
CA ASN A 99 8.74 -20.45 -4.86
C ASN A 99 8.36 -19.02 -5.29
N THR A 100 7.23 -18.55 -4.78
CA THR A 100 6.70 -17.21 -5.02
C THR A 100 7.15 -16.31 -3.87
N PRO A 101 7.85 -15.18 -4.13
CA PRO A 101 8.29 -14.27 -3.09
C PRO A 101 7.17 -13.83 -2.15
N GLY A 102 7.46 -13.71 -0.86
CA GLY A 102 6.46 -13.28 0.13
C GLY A 102 5.42 -14.33 0.48
N GLN A 103 5.63 -15.61 0.15
CA GLN A 103 4.76 -16.71 0.58
C GLN A 103 5.47 -17.68 1.52
N MET A 104 4.71 -18.18 2.49
CA MET A 104 5.18 -19.16 3.46
C MET A 104 4.07 -20.15 3.82
N ARG A 105 4.45 -21.33 4.27
CA ARG A 105 3.56 -22.37 4.76
C ARG A 105 4.02 -22.88 6.12
N LEU A 106 3.04 -23.19 6.98
CA LEU A 106 3.22 -24.03 8.15
C LEU A 106 3.19 -25.50 7.73
N LYS A 107 4.27 -26.25 7.98
CA LYS A 107 4.39 -27.66 7.58
C LYS A 107 3.79 -28.63 8.59
N GLN A 108 3.54 -28.19 9.83
CA GLN A 108 2.89 -28.98 10.88
C GLN A 108 1.49 -28.42 11.18
N PRO A 109 0.58 -29.18 11.80
CA PRO A 109 -0.69 -28.66 12.27
C PRO A 109 -0.50 -27.52 13.26
N LEU A 110 -1.33 -26.48 13.20
CA LEU A 110 -1.15 -25.28 14.04
C LEU A 110 -1.09 -25.60 15.55
N GLN A 111 -1.89 -26.57 15.99
CA GLN A 111 -1.91 -27.02 17.39
C GLN A 111 -0.62 -27.67 17.89
N GLU A 112 0.31 -28.03 16.98
CA GLU A 112 1.59 -28.66 17.32
C GLU A 112 2.72 -27.65 17.49
N TYR A 113 2.51 -26.37 17.13
CA TYR A 113 3.54 -25.34 17.30
C TYR A 113 3.65 -24.93 18.77
N THR A 114 4.84 -25.11 19.33
CA THR A 114 5.14 -24.75 20.71
C THR A 114 5.87 -23.39 20.79
N PRO A 115 5.87 -22.73 21.97
CA PRO A 115 6.62 -21.49 22.15
C PRO A 115 8.11 -21.61 21.80
N GLU A 116 8.72 -22.79 21.98
CA GLU A 116 10.14 -23.02 21.65
C GLU A 116 10.41 -22.89 20.15
N ILE A 117 9.51 -23.39 19.29
CA ILE A 117 9.63 -23.27 17.84
C ILE A 117 9.39 -21.83 17.39
N TRP A 118 8.44 -21.14 18.01
CA TRP A 118 8.23 -19.71 17.76
C TRP A 118 9.45 -18.87 18.14
N GLU A 119 10.09 -19.18 19.26
CA GLU A 119 11.32 -18.51 19.69
C GLU A 119 12.46 -18.74 18.69
N LYS A 120 12.63 -19.98 18.20
CA LYS A 120 13.63 -20.27 17.16
C LYS A 120 13.37 -19.49 15.88
N PHE A 121 12.12 -19.42 15.44
CA PHE A 121 11.74 -18.65 14.26
C PHE A 121 12.05 -17.16 14.45
N ARG A 122 11.71 -16.59 15.62
CA ARG A 122 12.02 -15.21 16.00
C ARG A 122 13.51 -14.90 15.98
N MET A 123 14.33 -15.82 16.47
CA MET A 123 15.79 -15.66 16.45
C MET A 123 16.36 -15.69 15.03
N ALA A 124 15.83 -16.54 14.15
CA ALA A 124 16.19 -16.55 12.73
C ALA A 124 15.82 -15.23 12.04
N GLN A 125 14.64 -14.67 12.34
CA GLN A 125 14.21 -13.36 11.84
C GLN A 125 15.16 -12.25 12.28
N LYS A 126 15.56 -12.19 13.57
CA LYS A 126 16.52 -11.20 14.07
C LYS A 126 17.87 -11.28 13.36
N LYS A 127 18.37 -12.51 13.14
CA LYS A 127 19.62 -12.76 12.41
C LYS A 127 19.51 -12.23 10.97
N HIS A 128 18.40 -12.51 10.30
CA HIS A 128 18.14 -12.04 8.94
C HIS A 128 18.06 -10.50 8.85
N LEU A 129 17.38 -9.85 9.80
CA LEU A 129 17.30 -8.39 9.86
C LEU A 129 18.66 -7.73 10.10
N THR A 130 19.52 -8.37 10.89
CA THR A 130 20.90 -7.92 11.09
C THR A 130 21.68 -8.00 9.78
N LYS A 131 21.56 -9.14 9.07
CA LYS A 131 22.19 -9.35 7.76
C LYS A 131 21.73 -8.34 6.71
N THR A 132 20.46 -7.95 6.74
CA THR A 132 19.86 -7.01 5.78
C THR A 132 19.88 -5.54 6.23
N ASN A 133 20.52 -5.24 7.37
CA ASN A 133 20.57 -3.90 7.98
C ASN A 133 19.19 -3.26 8.22
N LYS A 134 18.19 -4.08 8.56
CA LYS A 134 16.80 -3.67 8.82
C LYS A 134 16.40 -3.74 10.29
N THR A 135 17.32 -4.01 11.22
CA THR A 135 17.03 -4.09 12.67
C THR A 135 16.36 -2.83 13.24
N HIS A 136 16.62 -1.66 12.67
CA HIS A 136 15.98 -0.39 13.05
C HIS A 136 14.49 -0.31 12.67
N LEU A 137 14.02 -1.16 11.75
CA LEU A 137 12.63 -1.19 11.30
C LEU A 137 11.77 -2.14 12.15
N PHE A 138 12.37 -3.12 12.84
CA PHE A 138 11.66 -4.19 13.54
C PHE A 138 12.17 -4.37 14.96
N ASN A 139 11.29 -4.30 15.96
CA ASN A 139 11.60 -4.67 17.34
C ASN A 139 10.92 -6.01 17.72
N LEU A 140 11.63 -7.10 17.45
CA LEU A 140 11.14 -8.47 17.69
C LEU A 140 11.20 -8.90 19.17
N ASP A 141 11.67 -8.06 20.09
CA ASP A 141 11.76 -8.41 21.53
C ASP A 141 10.50 -8.09 22.33
N GLN A 142 9.66 -7.18 21.82
CA GLN A 142 8.41 -6.79 22.47
C GLN A 142 7.25 -7.76 22.18
N LEU A 143 7.48 -8.84 21.42
CA LEU A 143 6.42 -9.76 21.02
C LEU A 143 6.19 -10.78 22.11
N ASP A 144 4.95 -10.84 22.61
CA ASP A 144 4.53 -11.93 23.50
C ASP A 144 4.19 -13.17 22.66
N ILE A 145 5.18 -14.04 22.47
CA ILE A 145 5.03 -15.33 21.76
C ILE A 145 4.14 -16.32 22.53
N TYR A 146 3.88 -16.09 23.82
CA TYR A 146 3.07 -16.96 24.66
C TYR A 146 1.59 -16.56 24.63
N HIS A 147 1.31 -15.27 24.46
CA HIS A 147 -0.05 -14.72 24.39
C HIS A 147 -0.18 -13.76 23.19
N PRO A 148 -0.21 -14.28 21.95
CA PRO A 148 -0.44 -13.44 20.78
C PRO A 148 -1.76 -12.68 20.94
N PRO A 149 -1.85 -11.42 20.46
CA PRO A 149 -3.10 -10.66 20.52
C PRO A 149 -4.30 -11.41 19.93
N ALA A 150 -5.47 -11.28 20.57
CA ALA A 150 -6.73 -11.87 20.12
C ALA A 150 -7.17 -11.36 18.72
N ASN A 151 -6.61 -10.22 18.29
CA ASN A 151 -6.79 -9.64 16.98
C ASN A 151 -5.58 -9.87 16.06
N GLN A 152 -4.74 -10.88 16.24
CA GLN A 152 -3.68 -11.26 15.28
C GLN A 152 -4.18 -12.34 14.31
N LEU A 153 -4.05 -12.16 12.99
CA LEU A 153 -4.59 -13.14 12.02
C LEU A 153 -3.71 -14.38 11.93
N TYR A 154 -2.42 -14.17 11.71
CA TYR A 154 -1.49 -15.25 11.46
C TYR A 154 -0.94 -15.81 12.78
N PRO A 155 -0.71 -17.11 12.88
CA PRO A 155 -0.04 -17.69 14.04
C PRO A 155 1.44 -17.31 14.11
N VAL A 156 2.05 -16.98 12.97
CA VAL A 156 3.44 -16.52 12.87
C VAL A 156 3.51 -15.05 13.27
N GLN A 157 4.25 -14.75 14.33
CA GLN A 157 4.52 -13.39 14.77
C GLN A 157 5.58 -12.72 13.88
N ILE A 158 5.18 -12.23 12.71
CA ILE A 158 6.07 -11.48 11.82
C ILE A 158 5.94 -9.98 12.11
N GLN A 159 6.37 -9.55 13.30
CA GLN A 159 6.06 -8.21 13.81
C GLN A 159 7.19 -7.20 13.59
N MET A 160 6.86 -5.99 13.16
CA MET A 160 7.71 -4.81 13.31
C MET A 160 7.32 -4.13 14.64
N GLY A 161 8.16 -4.26 15.68
CA GLY A 161 7.82 -3.74 17.02
C GLY A 161 7.98 -2.22 17.23
N GLY A 162 7.90 -1.40 16.19
CA GLY A 162 7.60 0.01 16.39
C GLY A 162 6.08 0.19 16.48
N LYS A 163 5.60 1.26 17.12
CA LYS A 163 4.45 1.95 16.51
C LYS A 163 4.92 2.27 15.10
N LEU A 164 4.53 1.46 14.13
CA LEU A 164 4.57 1.89 12.76
C LEU A 164 3.49 2.95 12.65
N GLU A 165 3.88 4.17 12.99
CA GLU A 165 3.52 5.32 12.16
C GLU A 165 4.25 5.11 10.82
N ASN A 166 3.97 4.00 10.13
CA ASN A 166 4.19 3.92 8.71
C ASN A 166 3.11 4.85 8.18
N GLU A 167 3.42 6.13 8.19
CA GLU A 167 2.59 7.19 7.64
C GLU A 167 2.64 7.04 6.12
N ALA A 168 2.33 5.86 5.60
CA ALA A 168 2.03 5.67 4.20
C ALA A 168 0.71 6.40 3.98
N VAL A 169 0.73 7.32 3.02
CA VAL A 169 -0.41 8.17 2.76
C VAL A 169 -1.09 7.71 1.47
N ASP A 170 -2.17 6.95 1.63
CA ASP A 170 -2.94 6.51 0.47
C ASP A 170 -3.89 7.63 0.02
N ARG A 171 -3.86 7.98 -1.27
CA ARG A 171 -4.84 8.90 -1.87
C ARG A 171 -5.90 8.11 -2.63
N ILE A 172 -7.17 8.35 -2.33
CA ILE A 172 -8.28 7.84 -3.16
C ILE A 172 -9.07 8.99 -3.72
N ASN A 173 -9.28 8.87 -5.01
CA ASN A 173 -9.93 9.87 -5.82
C ASN A 173 -10.89 9.18 -6.78
N ILE A 174 -12.06 9.77 -6.92
CA ILE A 174 -13.15 9.26 -7.74
C ILE A 174 -13.45 10.25 -8.84
N ASP A 175 -13.38 9.79 -10.08
CA ASP A 175 -13.81 10.62 -11.21
C ASP A 175 -15.36 10.75 -11.30
N ALA A 176 -15.83 11.59 -12.21
CA ALA A 176 -17.27 11.82 -12.41
C ALA A 176 -18.07 10.57 -12.83
N LEU A 177 -17.40 9.51 -13.29
CA LEU A 177 -18.00 8.23 -13.66
C LEU A 177 -17.93 7.20 -12.52
N GLY A 178 -17.48 7.60 -11.33
CA GLY A 178 -17.31 6.69 -10.19
C GLY A 178 -16.03 5.86 -10.27
N ARG A 179 -15.12 6.09 -11.22
CA ARG A 179 -13.93 5.24 -11.36
C ARG A 179 -12.86 5.69 -10.38
N ILE A 180 -12.25 4.71 -9.74
CA ILE A 180 -11.13 4.84 -8.81
C ILE A 180 -9.90 4.22 -9.44
N ARG A 181 -8.73 4.82 -9.19
CA ARG A 181 -7.44 4.24 -9.50
C ARG A 181 -7.16 3.07 -8.55
N PHE A 182 -7.04 1.88 -9.09
CA PHE A 182 -6.55 0.71 -8.36
C PHE A 182 -5.23 0.27 -8.99
N ALA A 183 -4.16 0.20 -8.19
CA ALA A 183 -2.95 -0.50 -8.61
C ALA A 183 -3.28 -2.00 -8.79
N GLN A 184 -3.06 -2.54 -9.99
CA GLN A 184 -3.06 -3.99 -10.22
C GLN A 184 -1.76 -4.57 -9.66
N HIS A 185 -1.84 -5.72 -9.01
CA HIS A 185 -0.74 -6.26 -8.21
C HIS A 185 0.60 -6.42 -8.95
N HIS A 186 1.65 -5.82 -8.36
CA HIS A 186 3.02 -6.37 -8.32
C HIS A 186 3.51 -6.67 -6.88
N GLY A 187 2.62 -6.80 -5.89
CA GLY A 187 3.02 -7.06 -4.50
C GLY A 187 2.04 -7.90 -3.68
N PHE A 188 2.60 -8.84 -2.90
CA PHE A 188 2.00 -9.79 -1.96
C PHE A 188 1.54 -9.09 -0.68
N TYR A 189 0.34 -8.52 -0.67
CA TYR A 189 -0.27 -8.04 0.57
C TYR A 189 -1.79 -8.22 0.51
N ILE A 190 -2.24 -9.47 0.62
CA ILE A 190 -3.61 -9.79 1.05
C ILE A 190 -3.59 -9.89 2.58
N LEU A 191 -3.33 -8.77 3.26
CA LEU A 191 -3.50 -8.71 4.72
C LEU A 191 -4.92 -8.17 4.97
N PRO A 192 -5.86 -9.00 5.44
CA PRO A 192 -7.22 -8.56 5.69
C PRO A 192 -7.30 -7.81 7.03
N GLY A 193 -8.05 -6.70 7.00
CA GLY A 193 -8.44 -5.94 8.18
C GLY A 193 -8.19 -4.45 7.99
N GLY A 194 -9.17 -3.64 8.37
CA GLY A 194 -9.25 -2.19 8.16
C GLY A 194 -10.54 -1.66 8.77
N GLY A 195 -10.48 -0.92 9.87
CA GLY A 195 -11.55 -0.05 10.38
C GLY A 195 -11.19 1.38 10.05
N MET A 196 -12.12 2.24 9.62
CA MET A 196 -11.75 3.64 9.34
C MET A 196 -12.13 4.56 10.50
N ILE A 197 -11.15 5.33 10.97
CA ILE A 197 -11.26 6.28 12.08
C ILE A 197 -10.89 7.66 11.55
N GLU A 198 -11.79 8.63 11.66
CA GLU A 198 -11.48 10.01 11.29
C GLU A 198 -10.46 10.62 12.27
N ILE A 199 -9.38 11.22 11.76
CA ILE A 199 -8.39 11.90 12.60
C ILE A 199 -8.94 13.24 13.07
N THR A 200 -8.79 13.56 14.36
CA THR A 200 -9.25 14.83 14.92
C THR A 200 -8.14 15.82 15.30
N ASN A 201 -6.86 15.45 15.18
CA ASN A 201 -5.73 16.34 15.50
C ASN A 201 -5.25 17.11 14.26
N ALA A 202 -5.61 18.40 14.17
CA ALA A 202 -5.29 19.26 13.03
C ALA A 202 -3.78 19.38 12.73
N ALA A 203 -2.91 19.46 13.75
CA ALA A 203 -1.46 19.58 13.53
C ALA A 203 -0.87 18.32 12.89
N LYS A 204 -1.39 17.13 13.25
CA LYS A 204 -1.00 15.86 12.63
C LYS A 204 -1.54 15.76 11.19
N ILE A 205 -2.70 16.35 10.91
CA ILE A 205 -3.30 16.32 9.56
C ILE A 205 -2.47 17.16 8.58
N ASP A 206 -2.02 18.36 8.97
CA ASP A 206 -1.21 19.24 8.11
C ASP A 206 0.10 18.55 7.64
N ASP A 207 0.81 17.87 8.56
CA ASP A 207 2.03 17.13 8.23
C ASP A 207 1.75 15.96 7.28
N LEU A 208 0.64 15.25 7.48
CA LEU A 208 0.20 14.15 6.62
C LEU A 208 -0.26 14.61 5.23
N GLU A 209 -0.92 15.77 5.13
CA GLU A 209 -1.31 16.39 3.86
C GLU A 209 -0.08 16.80 3.05
N ARG A 210 0.95 17.31 3.74
CA ARG A 210 2.22 17.69 3.10
C ARG A 210 2.90 16.45 2.53
N LYS A 211 2.96 15.40 3.34
CA LYS A 211 3.50 14.09 2.94
C LYS A 211 2.72 13.47 1.77
N MET A 212 1.38 13.55 1.78
CA MET A 212 0.55 13.10 0.66
C MET A 212 0.94 13.78 -0.66
N LEU A 213 1.15 15.09 -0.61
CA LEU A 213 1.51 15.89 -1.77
C LEU A 213 2.91 15.54 -2.27
N GLU A 214 3.87 15.37 -1.35
CA GLU A 214 5.22 14.89 -1.67
C GLU A 214 5.17 13.54 -2.38
N GLU A 215 4.52 12.52 -1.77
CA GLU A 215 4.38 11.17 -2.36
C GLU A 215 3.66 11.21 -3.72
N HIS A 216 2.64 12.06 -3.88
CA HIS A 216 1.97 12.25 -5.18
C HIS A 216 2.89 12.82 -6.26
N LEU A 217 3.68 13.84 -5.91
CA LEU A 217 4.63 14.45 -6.85
C LEU A 217 5.76 13.49 -7.21
N GLU A 218 6.20 12.68 -6.24
CA GLU A 218 7.18 11.61 -6.45
C GLU A 218 6.64 10.58 -7.44
N GLU A 219 5.45 10.01 -7.20
CA GLU A 219 4.90 8.88 -7.96
C GLU A 219 4.30 9.25 -9.33
N GLU A 220 3.49 10.31 -9.40
CA GLU A 220 2.62 10.60 -10.57
C GLU A 220 3.20 11.69 -11.47
N HIS A 221 4.14 12.47 -10.93
CA HIS A 221 4.80 13.55 -11.63
C HIS A 221 6.29 13.27 -11.81
N ALA A 222 6.66 12.03 -12.15
CA ALA A 222 8.04 11.60 -12.36
C ALA A 222 8.88 12.53 -13.27
N ASN A 223 8.29 13.33 -14.16
CA ASN A 223 9.02 14.30 -14.99
C ASN A 223 8.83 15.76 -14.53
N LEU A 224 8.69 15.98 -13.23
CA LEU A 224 8.49 17.31 -12.64
C LEU A 224 9.60 18.28 -13.03
N TYR A 225 10.85 17.80 -13.13
CA TYR A 225 11.99 18.59 -13.59
C TYR A 225 11.80 19.23 -14.99
N ILE A 226 10.98 18.62 -15.85
CA ILE A 226 10.59 19.17 -17.16
C ILE A 226 9.36 20.05 -17.00
N LYS A 227 8.29 19.50 -16.40
CA LYS A 227 6.97 20.15 -16.31
C LYS A 227 7.00 21.46 -15.52
N ALA A 228 7.86 21.53 -14.52
CA ALA A 228 8.02 22.67 -13.62
C ALA A 228 9.32 23.46 -13.88
N ALA A 229 9.99 23.26 -15.03
CA ALA A 229 11.27 23.93 -15.36
C ALA A 229 11.22 25.44 -15.12
N GLU A 230 10.18 26.12 -15.63
CA GLU A 230 9.99 27.56 -15.45
C GLU A 230 9.78 27.97 -13.99
N LEU A 231 9.20 27.09 -13.16
CA LEU A 231 8.98 27.34 -11.74
C LEU A 231 10.29 27.23 -10.96
N TYR A 232 11.18 26.30 -11.31
CA TYR A 232 12.49 26.19 -10.67
C TYR A 232 13.39 27.40 -10.97
N GLU A 233 13.28 28.00 -12.16
CA GLU A 233 14.03 29.22 -12.52
C GLU A 233 13.56 30.47 -11.76
N GLN A 234 12.35 30.44 -11.17
CA GLN A 234 11.86 31.51 -10.31
C GLN A 234 12.40 31.44 -8.88
N LEU A 235 13.00 30.31 -8.48
CA LEU A 235 13.54 30.11 -7.14
C LEU A 235 14.88 30.84 -6.97
N ASN A 236 15.14 31.30 -5.74
CA ASN A 236 16.47 31.78 -5.39
C ASN A 236 17.49 30.63 -5.58
N PRO A 237 18.61 30.86 -6.30
CA PRO A 237 19.61 29.82 -6.56
C PRO A 237 20.22 29.19 -5.30
N ASP A 238 20.41 29.97 -4.23
CA ASP A 238 20.99 29.48 -2.98
C ASP A 238 20.01 28.58 -2.23
N ASP A 239 18.73 28.95 -2.19
CA ASP A 239 17.67 28.13 -1.57
C ASP A 239 17.46 26.82 -2.37
N PHE A 240 17.47 26.90 -3.70
CA PHE A 240 17.41 25.75 -4.59
C PHE A 240 18.61 24.80 -4.38
N ALA A 241 19.82 25.34 -4.32
CA ALA A 241 21.03 24.56 -4.07
C ALA A 241 21.01 23.92 -2.68
N ALA A 242 20.55 24.64 -1.66
CA ALA A 242 20.41 24.10 -0.30
C ALA A 242 19.44 22.90 -0.26
N ALA A 243 18.30 22.99 -0.95
CA ALA A 243 17.35 21.89 -1.08
C ALA A 243 17.98 20.66 -1.78
N LEU A 244 18.70 20.87 -2.89
CA LEU A 244 19.39 19.77 -3.58
C LEU A 244 20.52 19.14 -2.77
N ILE A 245 21.27 19.92 -1.99
CA ILE A 245 22.30 19.40 -1.08
C ILE A 245 21.65 18.51 -0.02
N LYS A 246 20.50 18.93 0.53
CA LYS A 246 19.72 18.12 1.47
C LYS A 246 19.28 16.80 0.84
N ALA A 247 18.74 16.82 -0.38
CA ALA A 247 18.36 15.61 -1.12
C ALA A 247 19.55 14.67 -1.36
N CYS A 248 20.68 15.22 -1.82
CA CYS A 248 21.92 14.48 -2.06
C CYS A 248 22.61 13.98 -0.78
N SER A 249 22.12 14.35 0.40
CA SER A 249 22.62 13.89 1.70
C SER A 249 21.70 12.87 2.37
N SER A 250 20.59 12.49 1.70
CA SER A 250 19.62 11.49 2.16
C SER A 250 20.23 10.10 2.37
N LYS A 251 19.52 9.25 3.12
CA LYS A 251 19.91 7.84 3.34
C LYS A 251 20.04 7.09 2.01
N GLN A 252 19.15 7.38 1.05
CA GLN A 252 19.17 6.86 -0.31
C GLN A 252 20.48 7.22 -1.00
N ALA A 253 20.88 8.50 -0.98
CA ALA A 253 22.14 8.93 -1.56
C ALA A 253 23.34 8.25 -0.88
N GLN A 254 23.32 8.05 0.44
CA GLN A 254 24.39 7.38 1.18
C GLN A 254 24.64 5.93 0.77
N SER A 255 23.62 5.24 0.25
CA SER A 255 23.73 3.87 -0.26
C SER A 255 24.34 3.78 -1.68
N LEU A 256 24.57 4.92 -2.34
CA LEU A 256 25.18 4.98 -3.66
C LEU A 256 26.70 4.98 -3.59
N SER A 257 27.35 4.68 -4.73
CA SER A 257 28.82 4.70 -4.83
C SER A 257 29.40 6.08 -4.48
N SER A 258 30.63 6.10 -3.96
CA SER A 258 31.36 7.32 -3.64
C SER A 258 31.49 8.26 -4.85
N GLU A 259 31.66 7.69 -6.04
CA GLU A 259 31.84 8.42 -7.28
C GLU A 259 30.55 9.15 -7.66
N LEU A 260 29.41 8.46 -7.60
CA LEU A 260 28.11 9.05 -7.94
C LEU A 260 27.72 10.14 -6.93
N ARG A 261 27.93 9.90 -5.63
CA ARG A 261 27.70 10.93 -4.59
C ARG A 261 28.54 12.20 -4.82
N SER A 262 29.83 12.02 -5.10
CA SER A 262 30.74 13.14 -5.37
C SER A 262 30.34 13.90 -6.64
N TRP A 263 29.87 13.18 -7.66
CA TRP A 263 29.38 13.78 -8.89
C TRP A 263 28.11 14.61 -8.65
N LEU A 264 27.14 14.07 -7.90
CA LEU A 264 25.89 14.77 -7.55
C LEU A 264 26.19 16.08 -6.82
N GLN A 265 27.03 16.04 -5.78
CA GLN A 265 27.43 17.25 -5.03
C GLN A 265 28.12 18.29 -5.93
N LYS A 266 28.97 17.86 -6.86
CA LYS A 266 29.63 18.75 -7.81
C LYS A 266 28.63 19.43 -8.76
N GLN A 267 27.59 18.73 -9.20
CA GLN A 267 26.57 19.33 -10.07
C GLN A 267 25.80 20.45 -9.39
N VAL A 268 25.49 20.30 -8.10
CA VAL A 268 24.78 21.33 -7.32
C VAL A 268 25.63 22.59 -7.17
N SER A 269 26.94 22.45 -6.99
CA SER A 269 27.88 23.57 -6.85
C SER A 269 28.27 24.23 -8.19
N THR A 270 27.81 23.70 -9.33
CA THR A 270 28.16 24.23 -10.65
C THR A 270 27.26 25.42 -10.99
N LYS A 271 27.86 26.54 -11.39
CA LYS A 271 27.11 27.75 -11.79
C LYS A 271 26.34 27.51 -13.10
N GLN A 272 25.06 27.21 -13.00
CA GLN A 272 24.12 27.00 -14.10
C GLN A 272 22.71 27.37 -13.64
N SER A 273 21.74 27.36 -14.55
CA SER A 273 20.33 27.60 -14.20
C SER A 273 19.76 26.44 -13.38
N ASN A 274 18.75 26.70 -12.56
CA ASN A 274 18.19 25.71 -11.63
C ASN A 274 17.62 24.50 -12.38
N ALA A 275 16.86 24.73 -13.45
CA ALA A 275 16.26 23.67 -14.27
C ALA A 275 17.34 22.82 -14.98
N ILE A 276 18.40 23.45 -15.50
CA ILE A 276 19.51 22.72 -16.14
C ILE A 276 20.26 21.87 -15.11
N CYS A 277 20.48 22.39 -13.89
CA CYS A 277 21.09 21.62 -12.81
C CYS A 277 20.27 20.36 -12.50
N LEU A 278 18.96 20.52 -12.27
CA LEU A 278 18.06 19.41 -11.96
C LEU A 278 17.99 18.40 -13.10
N GLN A 279 17.86 18.86 -14.35
CA GLN A 279 17.82 17.99 -15.53
C GLN A 279 19.06 17.10 -15.62
N LYS A 280 20.26 17.65 -15.40
CA LYS A 280 21.51 16.87 -15.43
C LYS A 280 21.53 15.79 -14.35
N ILE A 281 21.13 16.15 -13.13
CA ILE A 281 21.07 15.22 -12.00
C ILE A 281 20.09 14.07 -12.31
N VAL A 282 18.87 14.40 -12.73
CA VAL A 282 17.84 13.39 -13.04
C VAL A 282 18.28 12.49 -14.20
N THR A 283 18.83 13.06 -15.27
CA THR A 283 19.31 12.28 -16.43
C THR A 283 20.40 11.27 -16.04
N GLU A 284 21.33 11.66 -15.16
CA GLU A 284 22.36 10.74 -14.68
C GLU A 284 21.77 9.65 -13.77
N LEU A 285 20.82 9.99 -12.89
CA LEU A 285 20.13 8.99 -12.07
C LEU A 285 19.34 7.99 -12.94
N ASP A 286 18.60 8.46 -13.95
CA ASP A 286 17.88 7.60 -14.90
C ASP A 286 18.86 6.66 -15.65
N ARG A 287 20.03 7.17 -16.05
CA ARG A 287 21.08 6.34 -16.67
C ARG A 287 21.57 5.24 -15.72
N GLN A 288 21.76 5.55 -14.44
CA GLN A 288 22.20 4.58 -13.43
C GLN A 288 21.12 3.54 -13.11
N ILE A 289 19.85 3.95 -13.08
CA ILE A 289 18.69 3.06 -12.93
C ILE A 289 18.66 2.05 -14.08
N GLU A 290 18.83 2.49 -15.33
CA GLU A 290 18.83 1.60 -16.49
C GLU A 290 20.03 0.64 -16.50
N VAL A 291 21.20 1.07 -16.03
CA VAL A 291 22.35 0.19 -15.83
C VAL A 291 22.02 -0.88 -14.78
N ALA A 292 21.44 -0.48 -13.64
CA ALA A 292 21.06 -1.41 -12.57
C ALA A 292 20.02 -2.42 -13.06
N LYS A 293 18.96 -2.00 -13.78
CA LYS A 293 17.94 -2.90 -14.36
C LYS A 293 18.53 -3.88 -15.36
N LYS A 294 19.44 -3.45 -16.25
CA LYS A 294 20.10 -4.35 -17.21
C LYS A 294 20.94 -5.41 -16.53
N ASN A 295 21.62 -5.05 -15.44
CA ASN A 295 22.35 -6.01 -14.62
C ASN A 295 21.41 -7.03 -13.96
N MET A 296 20.14 -6.69 -13.72
CA MET A 296 19.12 -7.64 -13.25
C MET A 296 18.57 -8.55 -14.36
N HIS A 297 18.39 -8.05 -15.58
CA HIS A 297 17.85 -8.83 -16.70
C HIS A 297 18.88 -9.75 -17.38
N GLY A 298 20.17 -9.57 -17.10
CA GLY A 298 21.24 -10.50 -17.46
C GLY A 298 21.25 -11.73 -16.54
N PHE A 299 20.19 -12.54 -16.55
CA PHE A 299 20.13 -13.80 -15.80
C PHE A 299 21.22 -14.76 -16.31
N SER A 300 22.37 -14.79 -15.64
CA SER A 300 23.29 -15.92 -15.68
C SER A 300 23.28 -16.60 -14.31
N GLU A 301 23.38 -17.93 -14.29
CA GLU A 301 23.44 -18.81 -13.12
C GLU A 301 24.62 -18.50 -12.14
N LYS A 302 25.34 -17.38 -12.32
CA LYS A 302 26.55 -17.01 -11.57
C LYS A 302 26.35 -16.09 -10.38
N TYR A 303 25.18 -15.45 -10.22
CA TYR A 303 24.99 -14.51 -9.12
C TYR A 303 24.56 -15.23 -7.84
N THR A 304 25.22 -14.87 -6.74
CA THR A 304 24.81 -15.29 -5.41
C THR A 304 23.53 -14.55 -4.99
N GLN A 305 22.74 -15.16 -4.11
CA GLN A 305 21.50 -14.57 -3.60
C GLN A 305 21.75 -13.23 -2.88
N GLU A 306 22.94 -13.04 -2.31
CA GLU A 306 23.36 -11.79 -1.63
C GLU A 306 23.60 -10.65 -2.63
N GLU A 307 24.33 -10.90 -3.72
CA GLU A 307 24.55 -9.92 -4.79
C GLU A 307 23.25 -9.46 -5.45
N HIS A 308 22.24 -10.34 -5.50
CA HIS A 308 20.91 -9.99 -6.02
C HIS A 308 20.17 -9.01 -5.08
N VAL A 309 20.23 -9.25 -3.76
CA VAL A 309 19.61 -8.38 -2.75
C VAL A 309 20.28 -7.02 -2.71
N GLU A 310 21.62 -6.97 -2.77
CA GLU A 310 22.36 -5.70 -2.82
C GLU A 310 22.02 -4.86 -4.07
N ASN A 311 21.94 -5.49 -5.25
CA ASN A 311 21.53 -4.80 -6.47
C ASN A 311 20.08 -4.31 -6.42
N LEU A 312 19.15 -5.07 -5.84
CA LEU A 312 17.77 -4.62 -5.59
C LEU A 312 17.74 -3.39 -4.68
N HIS A 313 18.52 -3.40 -3.60
CA HIS A 313 18.62 -2.27 -2.68
C HIS A 313 19.17 -1.02 -3.37
N MET A 314 20.25 -1.16 -4.14
CA MET A 314 20.81 -0.05 -4.91
C MET A 314 19.80 0.51 -5.92
N LEU A 315 19.12 -0.36 -6.67
CA LEU A 315 18.09 0.06 -7.63
C LEU A 315 16.97 0.84 -6.95
N LYS A 316 16.46 0.34 -5.82
CA LYS A 316 15.44 1.03 -5.02
C LYS A 316 15.93 2.41 -4.56
N SER A 317 17.15 2.50 -4.02
CA SER A 317 17.71 3.78 -3.58
C SER A 317 17.90 4.79 -4.71
N LEU A 318 18.29 4.34 -5.91
CA LEU A 318 18.40 5.20 -7.09
C LEU A 318 17.04 5.77 -7.49
N ILE A 319 16.01 4.92 -7.53
CA ILE A 319 14.63 5.30 -7.85
C ILE A 319 14.09 6.32 -6.85
N GLU A 320 14.24 6.05 -5.54
CA GLU A 320 13.79 6.95 -4.48
C GLU A 320 14.55 8.30 -4.53
N LEU A 321 15.88 8.28 -4.67
CA LEU A 321 16.66 9.52 -4.77
C LEU A 321 16.23 10.37 -5.98
N ARG A 322 15.97 9.72 -7.12
CA ARG A 322 15.52 10.36 -8.36
C ARG A 322 14.17 11.06 -8.20
N ALA A 323 13.30 10.60 -7.30
CA ALA A 323 12.07 11.29 -6.92
C ALA A 323 12.36 12.46 -5.96
N ILE A 324 13.11 12.22 -4.87
CA ILE A 324 13.44 13.22 -3.84
C ILE A 324 14.08 14.49 -4.42
N VAL A 325 15.05 14.34 -5.35
CA VAL A 325 15.77 15.49 -5.92
C VAL A 325 14.89 16.42 -6.74
N GLN A 326 13.73 15.96 -7.22
CA GLN A 326 12.79 16.79 -7.98
C GLN A 326 11.76 17.46 -7.08
N VAL A 327 11.29 16.75 -6.05
CA VAL A 327 10.25 17.22 -5.14
C VAL A 327 10.78 18.22 -4.13
N GLN A 328 11.94 17.97 -3.50
CA GLN A 328 12.47 18.89 -2.48
C GLN A 328 12.67 20.34 -2.97
N PRO A 329 13.23 20.59 -4.17
CA PRO A 329 13.28 21.95 -4.70
C PRO A 329 11.90 22.47 -5.10
N PHE A 330 10.96 21.59 -5.51
CA PHE A 330 9.61 22.00 -5.91
C PHE A 330 8.77 22.47 -4.72
N GLU A 331 9.03 21.96 -3.51
CA GLU A 331 8.41 22.44 -2.26
C GLU A 331 8.56 23.95 -2.05
N LEU A 332 9.59 24.55 -2.63
CA LEU A 332 9.86 25.99 -2.53
C LEU A 332 9.01 26.83 -3.51
N THR A 333 8.29 26.20 -4.43
CA THR A 333 7.53 26.90 -5.47
C THR A 333 6.17 27.39 -4.96
N PRO A 334 5.64 28.50 -5.50
CA PRO A 334 4.27 28.94 -5.20
C PRO A 334 3.20 27.90 -5.58
N LEU A 335 3.48 27.06 -6.58
CA LEU A 335 2.55 26.01 -7.02
C LEU A 335 2.41 24.90 -5.97
N PHE A 336 3.49 24.55 -5.26
CA PHE A 336 3.42 23.62 -4.14
C PHE A 336 2.54 24.17 -3.01
N ALA A 337 2.72 25.43 -2.63
CA ALA A 337 1.88 26.08 -1.62
C ALA A 337 0.39 26.11 -2.03
N ALA A 338 0.10 26.40 -3.31
CA ALA A 338 -1.26 26.38 -3.84
C ALA A 338 -1.86 24.97 -3.87
N ALA A 339 -1.06 23.95 -4.21
CA ALA A 339 -1.48 22.54 -4.19
C ALA A 339 -1.77 22.06 -2.76
N PHE A 340 -0.92 22.44 -1.81
CA PHE A 340 -1.11 22.13 -0.39
C PHE A 340 -2.43 22.74 0.11
N GLU A 341 -2.66 24.04 -0.09
CA GLU A 341 -3.94 24.70 0.25
C GLU A 341 -5.16 24.08 -0.45
N TYR A 342 -4.98 23.60 -1.68
CA TYR A 342 -6.04 22.88 -2.40
C TYR A 342 -6.40 21.57 -1.69
N ILE A 343 -5.39 20.78 -1.30
CA ILE A 343 -5.57 19.53 -0.55
C ILE A 343 -6.34 19.81 0.75
N LYS A 344 -5.88 20.77 1.58
CA LYS A 344 -6.54 21.10 2.86
C LYS A 344 -8.04 21.36 2.75
N ARG A 345 -8.46 21.94 1.63
CA ARG A 345 -9.86 22.31 1.39
C ARG A 345 -10.68 21.19 0.77
N HIS A 346 -10.04 20.22 0.12
CA HIS A 346 -10.69 19.24 -0.73
C HIS A 346 -10.35 17.80 -0.36
N THR A 347 -9.82 17.54 0.82
CA THR A 347 -9.60 16.18 1.33
C THR A 347 -10.29 15.95 2.67
N ILE A 348 -10.49 14.66 2.98
CA ILE A 348 -10.71 14.17 4.33
C ILE A 348 -9.57 13.22 4.65
N CYS A 349 -8.89 13.47 5.76
CA CYS A 349 -7.95 12.51 6.32
C CYS A 349 -8.69 11.48 7.18
N VAL A 350 -8.52 10.21 6.85
CA VAL A 350 -9.08 9.09 7.58
C VAL A 350 -7.97 8.09 7.87
N ASP A 351 -7.90 7.62 9.10
CA ASP A 351 -7.05 6.49 9.47
C ASP A 351 -7.76 5.21 9.06
N ILE A 352 -7.03 4.29 8.44
CA ILE A 352 -7.42 2.90 8.36
C ILE A 352 -6.64 2.16 9.44
N GLN A 353 -7.35 1.78 10.48
CA GLN A 353 -6.89 0.78 11.41
C GLN A 353 -6.90 -0.59 10.74
N GLN A 354 -5.78 -1.01 10.18
CA GLN A 354 -5.64 -2.36 9.65
C GLN A 354 -5.60 -3.35 10.81
N TYR A 355 -6.75 -4.00 11.06
CA TYR A 355 -6.83 -5.08 12.04
C TYR A 355 -5.98 -6.25 11.58
N LEU A 356 -5.34 -6.93 12.53
CA LEU A 356 -4.71 -8.22 12.29
C LEU A 356 -3.52 -8.20 11.32
N ASP A 357 -3.01 -7.00 11.03
CA ASP A 357 -1.75 -6.82 10.34
C ASP A 357 -0.61 -7.39 11.18
N THR A 358 0.12 -8.35 10.63
CA THR A 358 1.27 -8.98 11.28
C THR A 358 2.37 -7.99 11.60
N ARG A 359 2.40 -6.84 10.93
CA ARG A 359 3.48 -5.86 10.99
C ARG A 359 3.60 -5.07 12.28
N VAL A 360 2.60 -4.95 13.15
CA VAL A 360 2.65 -3.95 14.24
C VAL A 360 2.41 -4.56 15.62
N LEU A 361 3.22 -4.14 16.60
CA LEU A 361 3.02 -4.46 18.01
C LEU A 361 1.59 -4.07 18.45
N GLY A 362 0.83 -5.01 19.00
CA GLY A 362 -0.57 -4.79 19.42
C GLY A 362 -1.64 -5.05 18.34
N GLY A 363 -1.25 -5.53 17.16
CA GLY A 363 -2.20 -6.09 16.17
C GLY A 363 -3.02 -5.04 15.39
N SER A 364 -2.55 -3.80 15.32
CA SER A 364 -3.16 -2.79 14.45
C SER A 364 -2.11 -1.85 13.83
N GLN A 365 -2.11 -1.75 12.50
CA GLN A 365 -1.45 -0.65 11.78
C GLN A 365 -2.45 0.48 11.55
N LEU A 366 -2.01 1.73 11.64
CA LEU A 366 -2.77 2.87 11.13
C LEU A 366 -2.14 3.29 9.80
N SER A 367 -2.92 3.26 8.73
CA SER A 367 -2.58 3.90 7.46
C SER A 367 -3.38 5.19 7.33
N HIS A 368 -2.72 6.28 6.97
CA HIS A 368 -3.42 7.54 6.73
C HIS A 368 -3.92 7.53 5.29
N SER A 369 -5.20 7.85 5.09
CA SER A 369 -5.79 7.92 3.77
C SER A 369 -6.49 9.25 3.55
N PHE A 370 -6.36 9.78 2.35
CA PHE A 370 -6.98 11.02 1.94
C PHE A 370 -8.06 10.73 0.90
N ILE A 371 -9.31 11.04 1.27
CA ILE A 371 -10.45 10.99 0.35
C ILE A 371 -10.56 12.36 -0.30
N MET A 372 -10.26 12.44 -1.60
CA MET A 372 -10.46 13.67 -2.38
C MET A 372 -11.95 13.92 -2.60
N ARG A 373 -12.42 15.10 -2.18
CA ARG A 373 -13.78 15.63 -2.41
C ARG A 373 -13.86 16.52 -3.66
N GLY A 374 -12.73 17.04 -4.11
CA GLY A 374 -12.61 17.93 -5.27
C GLY A 374 -12.16 17.21 -6.54
N VAL A 375 -11.71 18.00 -7.52
CA VAL A 375 -11.04 17.48 -8.73
C VAL A 375 -9.80 16.65 -8.33
N PRO A 376 -9.57 15.49 -8.98
CA PRO A 376 -8.33 14.73 -8.91
C PRO A 376 -7.07 15.61 -8.84
N LEU A 377 -6.12 15.31 -7.93
CA LEU A 377 -4.90 16.12 -7.82
C LEU A 377 -4.07 16.11 -9.12
N GLU A 378 -4.03 14.96 -9.79
CA GLU A 378 -3.42 14.79 -11.11
C GLU A 378 -4.02 15.72 -12.19
N ASP A 379 -5.35 15.87 -12.21
CA ASP A 379 -6.07 16.70 -13.19
C ASP A 379 -5.93 18.17 -12.81
N TRP A 380 -5.96 18.46 -11.51
CA TRP A 380 -5.69 19.79 -10.99
C TRP A 380 -4.31 20.26 -11.40
N PHE A 381 -3.26 19.44 -11.24
CA PHE A 381 -1.91 19.74 -11.70
C PHE A 381 -1.81 19.86 -13.22
N SER A 382 -2.51 18.99 -13.97
CA SER A 382 -2.53 19.03 -15.43
C SER A 382 -3.03 20.37 -15.97
N ALA A 383 -3.95 21.03 -15.27
CA ALA A 383 -4.43 22.36 -15.61
C ALA A 383 -3.47 23.51 -15.25
N LYS A 384 -2.39 23.23 -14.49
CA LYS A 384 -1.40 24.22 -14.01
C LYS A 384 -0.07 24.16 -14.75
N PHE A 385 0.23 23.06 -15.43
CA PHE A 385 1.42 22.93 -16.25
C PHE A 385 1.12 23.40 -17.68
N ASN A 386 1.81 24.47 -18.13
CA ASN A 386 1.71 24.97 -19.50
C ASN A 386 2.46 24.01 -20.43
N GLY A 387 1.74 23.13 -21.12
CA GLY A 387 2.28 22.39 -22.26
C GLY A 387 3.09 21.15 -21.89
N ILE A 388 2.45 19.98 -22.06
CA ILE A 388 2.78 18.89 -22.98
C ILE A 388 1.78 17.80 -22.62
N GLY A 389 0.85 17.49 -23.54
CA GLY A 389 0.07 16.28 -23.46
C GLY A 389 0.95 15.09 -23.88
N GLY A 390 1.09 14.10 -22.98
CA GLY A 390 1.87 12.87 -23.18
C GLY A 390 3.08 12.77 -22.23
N GLU A 391 3.52 11.60 -21.77
CA GLU A 391 2.79 10.41 -21.36
C GLU A 391 2.64 10.47 -19.83
N PHE A 392 1.52 9.98 -19.32
CA PHE A 392 1.24 9.91 -17.88
C PHE A 392 2.40 9.22 -17.16
N GLY A 393 2.65 9.64 -15.91
CA GLY A 393 3.79 9.20 -15.12
C GLY A 393 4.00 7.70 -15.25
N ASP A 394 5.21 7.31 -15.69
CA ASP A 394 5.66 5.95 -15.48
C ASP A 394 5.57 5.74 -13.98
N ASP A 395 4.56 4.96 -13.61
CA ASP A 395 4.35 4.46 -12.27
C ASP A 395 5.70 3.97 -11.77
N ILE A 396 6.27 4.70 -10.80
CA ILE A 396 7.56 4.36 -10.21
C ILE A 396 7.48 2.96 -9.55
N SER A 397 6.27 2.50 -9.22
CA SER A 397 6.02 1.14 -8.71
C SER A 397 5.95 0.07 -9.81
N GLY A 398 5.88 0.46 -11.09
CA GLY A 398 5.72 -0.43 -12.24
C GLY A 398 4.40 -1.21 -12.24
N SER A 399 3.43 -0.85 -11.41
CA SER A 399 2.15 -1.55 -11.29
C SER A 399 1.22 -1.13 -12.44
N ALA A 400 0.55 -2.09 -13.06
CA ALA A 400 -0.49 -1.73 -14.03
C ALA A 400 -1.65 -1.01 -13.29
N ILE A 401 -1.85 0.29 -13.50
CA ILE A 401 -2.98 1.01 -12.90
C ILE A 401 -4.24 0.69 -13.69
N ALA A 402 -5.33 0.35 -12.99
CA ALA A 402 -6.65 0.19 -13.57
C ALA A 402 -7.65 1.15 -12.96
N HIS A 403 -8.35 1.88 -13.82
CA HIS A 403 -9.49 2.69 -13.44
C HIS A 403 -10.73 1.80 -13.43
N MET A 404 -11.30 1.57 -12.25
CA MET A 404 -12.47 0.70 -12.06
C MET A 404 -13.50 1.38 -11.17
N THR A 405 -14.78 1.16 -11.45
CA THR A 405 -15.85 1.43 -10.50
C THR A 405 -15.77 0.47 -9.30
N LEU A 406 -16.46 0.78 -8.20
CA LEU A 406 -16.47 -0.08 -7.03
C LEU A 406 -17.11 -1.44 -7.32
N LEU A 407 -18.14 -1.54 -8.17
CA LEU A 407 -18.72 -2.84 -8.57
C LEU A 407 -17.72 -3.68 -9.38
N GLU A 408 -16.99 -3.07 -10.30
CA GLU A 408 -15.94 -3.75 -11.06
C GLU A 408 -14.80 -4.22 -10.15
N ALA A 409 -14.38 -3.38 -9.19
CA ALA A 409 -13.38 -3.75 -8.20
C ALA A 409 -13.87 -4.93 -7.33
N LEU A 410 -15.12 -4.88 -6.85
CA LEU A 410 -15.74 -5.94 -6.07
C LEU A 410 -15.88 -7.26 -6.86
N SER A 411 -16.09 -7.21 -8.17
CA SER A 411 -16.06 -8.40 -9.04
C SER A 411 -14.66 -9.02 -9.15
N LYS A 412 -13.61 -8.25 -8.86
CA LYS A 412 -12.20 -8.67 -8.90
C LYS A 412 -11.56 -8.68 -7.52
N PHE A 413 -12.34 -8.75 -6.45
CA PHE A 413 -11.86 -8.52 -5.07
C PHE A 413 -10.73 -9.45 -4.60
N ARG A 414 -10.57 -10.62 -5.24
CA ARG A 414 -9.42 -11.53 -4.99
C ARG A 414 -8.08 -10.99 -5.51
N LYS A 415 -8.09 -9.96 -6.35
CA LYS A 415 -6.94 -9.33 -7.01
C LYS A 415 -6.75 -7.87 -6.61
N ILE A 416 -7.42 -7.43 -5.55
CA ILE A 416 -7.35 -6.05 -5.07
C ILE A 416 -7.07 -6.10 -3.58
N LYS A 417 -6.15 -5.24 -3.12
CA LYS A 417 -5.90 -5.08 -1.68
C LYS A 417 -7.20 -4.73 -0.97
N PHE A 418 -7.50 -5.48 0.08
CA PHE A 418 -8.76 -5.33 0.80
C PHE A 418 -8.95 -3.91 1.37
N SER A 419 -7.91 -3.34 1.98
CA SER A 419 -7.94 -1.96 2.49
C SER A 419 -8.37 -0.97 1.41
N HIS A 420 -7.90 -1.13 0.16
CA HIS A 420 -8.29 -0.26 -0.95
C HIS A 420 -9.79 -0.35 -1.28
N ILE A 421 -10.42 -1.53 -1.13
CA ILE A 421 -11.87 -1.69 -1.33
C ILE A 421 -12.64 -0.92 -0.25
N LEU A 422 -12.20 -0.94 1.01
CA LEU A 422 -12.85 -0.20 2.07
C LEU A 422 -12.70 1.32 1.94
N ILE A 423 -11.50 1.79 1.59
CA ILE A 423 -11.29 3.23 1.35
C ILE A 423 -12.10 3.66 0.13
N ALA A 424 -12.16 2.85 -0.93
CA ALA A 424 -12.99 3.10 -2.10
C ALA A 424 -14.48 3.21 -1.73
N LEU A 425 -14.96 2.32 -0.87
CA LEU A 425 -16.31 2.39 -0.31
C LEU A 425 -16.53 3.69 0.48
N ALA A 426 -15.60 4.06 1.36
CA ALA A 426 -15.69 5.31 2.12
C ALA A 426 -15.74 6.55 1.21
N ALA A 427 -14.89 6.57 0.18
CA ALA A 427 -14.88 7.63 -0.82
C ALA A 427 -16.21 7.67 -1.60
N TYR A 428 -16.76 6.51 -2.00
CA TYR A 428 -18.08 6.41 -2.62
C TYR A 428 -19.18 6.97 -1.72
N GLU A 429 -19.17 6.62 -0.44
CA GLU A 429 -20.15 7.12 0.53
C GLU A 429 -20.09 8.64 0.67
N GLU A 430 -18.90 9.20 0.82
CA GLU A 430 -18.67 10.63 0.94
C GLU A 430 -19.08 11.37 -0.34
N CYS A 431 -18.65 10.90 -1.51
CA CYS A 431 -18.98 11.52 -2.78
C CYS A 431 -20.47 11.40 -3.13
N LEU A 432 -21.15 10.36 -2.66
CA LEU A 432 -22.61 10.30 -2.73
C LEU A 432 -23.26 11.30 -1.75
N ASP A 433 -22.68 11.50 -0.55
CA ASP A 433 -23.15 12.42 0.49
C ASP A 433 -23.06 13.89 0.11
N ASN A 434 -21.97 14.29 -0.54
CA ASN A 434 -21.79 15.66 -1.03
C ASN A 434 -22.36 15.90 -2.45
N GLY A 435 -22.83 14.85 -3.13
CA GLY A 435 -23.47 14.94 -4.45
C GLY A 435 -22.52 14.97 -5.64
N THR A 436 -21.21 14.78 -5.42
CA THR A 436 -20.20 14.60 -6.48
C THR A 436 -20.49 13.35 -7.32
N LEU A 437 -20.97 12.27 -6.70
CA LEU A 437 -21.47 11.09 -7.40
C LEU A 437 -22.98 11.03 -7.38
N ARG A 438 -23.53 10.53 -8.48
CA ARG A 438 -24.96 10.22 -8.61
C ARG A 438 -25.14 8.72 -8.82
N VAL A 439 -26.17 8.18 -8.18
CA VAL A 439 -26.52 6.76 -8.25
C VAL A 439 -26.67 6.30 -9.70
N GLU A 440 -27.34 7.10 -10.52
CA GLU A 440 -27.55 6.84 -11.95
C GLU A 440 -26.26 6.67 -12.77
N ASN A 441 -25.13 7.22 -12.31
CA ASN A 441 -23.85 7.15 -13.00
C ASN A 441 -22.99 5.97 -12.55
N ILE A 442 -23.14 5.53 -11.29
CA ILE A 442 -22.24 4.56 -10.67
C ILE A 442 -22.87 3.18 -10.48
N TRP A 443 -24.20 3.10 -10.50
CA TRP A 443 -24.93 1.86 -10.26
C TRP A 443 -25.29 1.15 -11.56
N SER A 444 -24.97 -0.13 -11.63
CA SER A 444 -25.39 -1.02 -12.71
C SER A 444 -25.90 -2.32 -12.11
N GLU A 445 -27.17 -2.65 -12.34
CA GLU A 445 -27.77 -3.89 -11.85
C GLU A 445 -27.03 -5.12 -12.40
N VAL A 446 -26.55 -5.03 -13.65
CA VAL A 446 -25.77 -6.10 -14.31
C VAL A 446 -24.42 -6.30 -13.62
N GLN A 447 -23.70 -5.20 -13.33
CA GLN A 447 -22.41 -5.28 -12.63
C GLN A 447 -22.58 -5.73 -11.18
N PHE A 448 -23.66 -5.29 -10.51
CA PHE A 448 -24.00 -5.73 -9.16
C PHE A 448 -24.24 -7.24 -9.14
N GLU A 449 -25.08 -7.75 -10.05
CA GLU A 449 -25.37 -9.18 -10.12
C GLU A 449 -24.11 -9.98 -10.43
N HIS A 450 -23.26 -9.49 -11.32
CA HIS A 450 -21.98 -10.12 -11.61
C HIS A 450 -21.07 -10.21 -10.38
N ALA A 451 -20.88 -9.10 -9.66
CA ALA A 451 -20.07 -9.09 -8.43
C ALA A 451 -20.65 -10.03 -7.37
N ARG A 452 -21.98 -10.03 -7.20
CA ARG A 452 -22.70 -10.92 -6.28
C ARG A 452 -22.48 -12.39 -6.62
N GLN A 453 -22.59 -12.77 -7.89
CA GLN A 453 -22.36 -14.16 -8.33
C GLN A 453 -20.92 -14.61 -8.10
N ILE A 454 -19.94 -13.74 -8.34
CA ILE A 454 -18.54 -14.04 -8.03
C ILE A 454 -18.33 -14.28 -6.54
N MET A 455 -18.90 -13.43 -5.68
CA MET A 455 -18.82 -13.62 -4.23
C MET A 455 -19.53 -14.89 -3.77
N LEU A 456 -20.69 -15.22 -4.34
CA LEU A 456 -21.39 -16.48 -4.05
C LEU A 456 -20.54 -17.70 -4.43
N ALA A 457 -19.90 -17.66 -5.61
CA ALA A 457 -19.02 -18.74 -6.07
C ALA A 457 -17.80 -18.90 -5.16
N GLU A 458 -17.16 -17.79 -4.76
CA GLU A 458 -16.02 -17.81 -3.85
C GLU A 458 -16.41 -18.28 -2.44
N ALA A 459 -17.53 -17.80 -1.90
CA ALA A 459 -18.02 -18.20 -0.58
C ALA A 459 -18.44 -19.68 -0.53
N SER A 460 -18.98 -20.22 -1.62
CA SER A 460 -19.44 -21.62 -1.64
C SER A 460 -18.30 -22.63 -1.51
N LYS A 461 -17.06 -22.26 -1.85
CA LYS A 461 -15.88 -23.14 -1.71
C LYS A 461 -15.63 -23.57 -0.26
N PHE A 462 -16.04 -22.74 0.69
CA PHE A 462 -15.89 -23.02 2.13
C PHE A 462 -16.93 -24.00 2.67
N LEU A 463 -17.98 -24.31 1.90
CA LEU A 463 -19.04 -25.24 2.30
C LEU A 463 -18.87 -26.64 1.72
N THR A 464 -18.10 -26.77 0.63
CA THR A 464 -17.91 -28.02 -0.11
C THR A 464 -16.71 -28.85 0.35
N MET A 465 -15.99 -28.39 1.38
CA MET A 465 -14.76 -29.00 1.91
C MET A 465 -14.91 -29.32 3.39
#